data_AF-A0A940CIV6-F1
#
_entry.id   AF-A0A940CIV6-F1
#
_cell.length_a   1.000
_cell.length_b   1.000
_cell.length_c   1.000
_cell.angle_alpha   90.00
_cell.angle_beta   90.00
_cell.angle_gamma   90.00
#
_symmetry.space_group_name_H-M   'P 1'
#
loop_
_entity.id
_entity.type
_entity.pdbx_description
1 polymer ?
#
loop_
_entity_poly.entity_id
_entity_poly.type
_entity_poly.pdbx_seq_one_letter_code
_entity_poly.pdbx_strand_id
1 'polypeptide(L)' 'MKNIPVDIKSKSLNEAKSEIADILERLENENVDLESSTKDYERLLSLNRYIDLLFRERLNKIRSTKKEK' A
#
# COMPACT_ATOMS: atom_id res chain seq x y z
N MET A 1 0.94 4.50 -16.16
CA MET A 1 0.83 4.01 -14.76
C MET A 1 1.45 5.06 -13.85
N LYS A 2 0.70 5.59 -12.88
CA LYS A 2 1.26 6.55 -11.90
C LYS A 2 2.43 5.87 -11.17
N ASN A 3 3.63 6.45 -11.25
CA ASN A 3 4.86 5.91 -10.67
C ASN A 3 4.70 5.73 -9.15
N ILE A 4 4.62 4.48 -8.70
CA ILE A 4 4.73 4.19 -7.26
C ILE A 4 6.14 4.59 -6.81
N PRO A 5 6.28 5.36 -5.73
CA PRO A 5 7.57 5.74 -5.16
C PRO A 5 8.51 4.55 -4.94
N VAL A 6 9.81 4.76 -5.15
CA VAL A 6 10.85 3.71 -5.06
C VAL A 6 10.91 3.11 -3.66
N ASP A 7 10.76 3.94 -2.63
CA ASP A 7 10.76 3.53 -1.22
C ASP A 7 9.56 2.65 -0.86
N ILE A 8 8.43 2.78 -1.56
CA ILE A 8 7.28 1.87 -1.39
C ILE A 8 7.57 0.52 -2.06
N LYS A 9 8.19 0.53 -3.25
CA LYS A 9 8.50 -0.71 -3.98
C LYS A 9 9.49 -1.63 -3.26
N SER A 10 10.33 -1.08 -2.37
CA SER A 10 11.25 -1.88 -1.56
C SER A 10 10.60 -2.50 -0.32
N LYS A 11 9.37 -2.13 0.03
CA LYS A 11 8.69 -2.64 1.23
C LYS A 11 8.16 -4.05 1.01
N SER A 12 8.26 -4.87 2.03
CA SER A 12 7.45 -6.08 2.16
C SER A 12 5.98 -5.75 2.38
N LEU A 13 5.11 -6.75 2.18
CA LEU A 13 3.67 -6.61 2.44
C LEU A 13 3.38 -6.23 3.91
N ASN A 14 4.16 -6.76 4.85
CA ASN A 14 3.96 -6.48 6.28
C ASN A 14 4.40 -5.06 6.63
N GLU A 15 5.52 -4.58 6.08
CA GLU A 15 5.96 -3.18 6.26
C GLU A 15 4.94 -2.19 5.67
N ALA A 16 4.41 -2.48 4.48
CA ALA A 16 3.38 -1.63 3.89
C ALA A 16 2.09 -1.59 4.73
N LYS A 17 1.69 -2.73 5.33
CA LYS A 17 0.53 -2.79 6.24
C LYS A 17 0.78 -2.07 7.56
N SER A 18 1.97 -2.20 8.12
CA SER A 18 2.35 -1.49 9.35
C SER A 18 2.30 0.02 9.13
N GLU A 19 2.87 0.50 8.03
CA GLU A 19 2.86 1.93 7.73
C GLU A 19 1.44 2.47 7.50
N ILE A 20 0.56 1.68 6.86
CA ILE A 20 -0.87 2.04 6.77
C ILE A 20 -1.48 2.18 8.17
N ALA A 21 -1.24 1.22 9.06
CA ALA A 21 -1.77 1.26 10.43
C ALA A 21 -1.26 2.51 11.18
N ASP A 22 0.04 2.80 11.10
CA ASP A 22 0.65 3.96 11.75
C ASP A 22 0.07 5.29 11.20
N ILE A 23 -0.22 5.36 9.89
CA ILE A 23 -0.87 6.53 9.28
C ILE A 23 -2.31 6.66 9.78
N LEU A 24 -3.08 5.57 9.81
CA LEU A 24 -4.47 5.60 10.26
C LEU A 24 -4.57 6.01 11.73
N GLU A 25 -3.71 5.48 12.60
CA GLU A 25 -3.64 5.87 14.01
C GLU A 25 -3.40 7.38 14.16
N ARG A 26 -2.52 7.96 13.32
CA ARG A 26 -2.33 9.42 13.31
C ARG A 26 -3.60 10.14 12.91
N LEU A 27 -4.22 9.75 11.79
CA LEU A 27 -5.40 10.42 11.21
C LEU A 27 -6.65 10.32 12.08
N GLU A 28 -6.79 9.27 12.89
CA GLU A 28 -7.91 9.08 13.80
C GLU A 28 -7.79 9.91 15.08
N ASN A 29 -6.66 10.60 15.32
CA ASN A 29 -6.55 11.53 16.43
C ASN A 29 -7.43 12.76 16.20
N GLU A 30 -8.18 13.16 17.23
CA GLU A 30 -9.22 14.21 17.19
C GLU A 30 -8.74 15.62 16.76
N ASN A 31 -7.43 15.83 16.59
CA ASN A 31 -6.81 17.13 16.29
C ASN A 31 -6.11 17.22 14.92
N VAL A 32 -6.31 16.26 14.02
CA VAL A 32 -5.67 16.29 12.69
C VAL A 32 -6.47 17.14 11.71
N ASP A 33 -5.83 18.18 11.18
CA ASP A 33 -6.39 19.02 10.13
C ASP A 33 -6.30 18.34 8.75
N LEU A 34 -7.31 18.57 7.90
CA LEU A 34 -7.43 17.99 6.56
C LEU A 34 -6.31 18.44 5.61
N GLU A 35 -5.90 19.71 5.68
CA GLU A 35 -4.82 20.23 4.85
C GLU A 35 -3.49 19.59 5.28
N SER A 36 -3.26 19.51 6.59
CA SER A 36 -2.07 18.86 7.17
C SER A 36 -1.94 17.37 6.85
N SER A 37 -3.08 16.67 6.68
CA SER A 37 -3.15 15.23 6.39
C SER A 37 -3.14 14.86 4.90
N THR A 38 -3.10 15.84 3.99
CA THR A 38 -3.08 15.59 2.54
C THR A 38 -1.99 14.58 2.14
N LYS A 39 -0.78 14.75 2.68
CA LYS A 39 0.36 13.86 2.40
C LYS A 39 0.13 12.44 2.92
N ASP A 40 -0.52 12.30 4.07
CA ASP A 40 -0.85 11.01 4.66
C ASP A 40 -1.87 10.26 3.77
N TYR A 41 -2.89 10.95 3.26
CA TYR A 41 -3.85 10.35 2.31
C TYR A 41 -3.21 9.99 0.96
N GLU A 42 -2.36 10.85 0.40
CA GLU A 42 -1.58 10.53 -0.80
C GLU A 42 -0.70 9.29 -0.59
N ARG A 43 -0.13 9.17 0.61
CA ARG A 43 0.68 8.03 1.02
C ARG A 43 -0.16 6.75 1.12
N LEU A 44 -1.32 6.80 1.78
CA LEU A 44 -2.27 5.69 1.86
C LEU A 44 -2.69 5.19 0.48
N LEU A 45 -3.01 6.08 -0.46
CA LEU A 45 -3.35 5.71 -1.84
C LEU A 45 -2.20 4.98 -2.55
N SER A 46 -0.97 5.44 -2.32
CA SER A 46 0.22 4.83 -2.91
C SER A 46 0.51 3.45 -2.32
N LEU A 47 0.41 3.30 -1.00
CA LEU A 47 0.57 2.02 -0.29
C LEU A 47 -0.53 1.02 -0.70
N ASN A 48 -1.79 1.45 -0.77
CA ASN A 48 -2.90 0.59 -1.20
C ASN A 48 -2.72 0.08 -2.63
N ARG A 49 -2.29 0.94 -3.56
CA ARG A 49 -1.98 0.51 -4.93
C ARG A 49 -0.86 -0.52 -4.95
N TYR A 50 0.18 -0.32 -4.14
CA TYR A 50 1.29 -1.28 -4.07
C TYR A 50 0.84 -2.65 -3.53
N ILE A 51 0.02 -2.67 -2.49
CA ILE A 51 -0.54 -3.91 -1.93
C ILE A 51 -1.43 -4.63 -2.96
N ASP A 52 -2.30 -3.92 -3.68
CA ASP A 52 -3.12 -4.49 -4.76
C ASP A 52 -2.23 -5.14 -5.85
N LEU A 53 -1.14 -4.47 -6.24
CA LEU A 53 -0.19 -5.05 -7.20
C LEU A 53 0.46 -6.33 -6.67
N LEU A 54 0.93 -6.35 -5.41
CA LEU A 54 1.50 -7.55 -4.81
C LEU A 54 0.51 -8.72 -4.78
N PHE A 55 -0.77 -8.46 -4.49
CA PHE A 55 -1.82 -9.47 -4.51
C PHE A 55 -2.07 -10.00 -5.92
N ARG A 56 -2.16 -9.11 -6.91
CA ARG A 56 -2.34 -9.50 -8.33
C ARG A 56 -1.17 -10.34 -8.83
N GLU A 57 0.07 -9.95 -8.52
CA GLU A 57 1.26 -10.71 -8.91
C GLU A 57 1.27 -12.10 -8.31
N ARG A 58 1.01 -12.22 -7.00
CA ARG A 58 0.95 -13.54 -6.32
C ARG A 58 -0.18 -14.39 -6.89
N LEU A 59 -1.36 -13.82 -7.10
CA LEU A 59 -2.51 -14.53 -7.67
C LEU A 59 -2.22 -15.01 -9.09
N ASN A 60 -1.58 -14.19 -9.92
CA ASN A 60 -1.20 -14.57 -11.27
C ASN A 60 -0.17 -15.72 -11.27
N LYS A 61 0.83 -15.67 -10.38
CA LYS A 61 1.79 -16.78 -10.21
C LYS A 61 1.11 -18.10 -9.82
N ILE A 62 0.13 -18.05 -8.92
CA ILE A 62 -0.67 -19.23 -8.53
C ILE A 62 -1.49 -19.76 -9.71
N ARG A 63 -2.08 -18.86 -10.51
CA ARG A 63 -2.87 -19.25 -11.70
C ARG A 63 -2.00 -19.87 -12.79
N SER A 64 -0.80 -19.36 -13.01
CA SER A 64 0.13 -19.93 -14.00
C SER A 64 0.63 -21.32 -13.60
N THR A 65 1.02 -21.50 -12.33
CA THR A 65 1.46 -22.81 -11.82
C THR A 65 0.37 -23.89 -11.83
N LYS A 66 -0.91 -23.50 -11.78
CA LYS A 66 -2.05 -24.43 -11.94
C LYS A 66 -2.33 -24.84 -13.38
N LYS A 67 -1.85 -24.11 -14.39
CA LYS A 67 -2.04 -24.44 -15.82
C LYS A 67 -0.99 -25.41 -16.37
N GLU A 68 0.12 -25.56 -15.66
CA GLU A 68 1.25 -26.43 -16.03
C GLU A 68 1.15 -27.84 -15.42
N LYS A 69 0.09 -28.11 -14.64
CA LYS A 69 -0.27 -29.43 -14.10
C LYS A 69 -1.55 -29.92 -14.75
#